data_AF-A0A941IKM4-F1
#
_entry.id   AF-A0A941IKM4-F1
#
_cell.length_a   1.000
_cell.length_b   1.000
_cell.length_c   1.000
_cell.angle_alpha   90.00
_cell.angle_beta   90.00
_cell.angle_gamma   90.00
#
_symmetry.space_group_name_H-M   'P 1'
#
loop_
_entity.id
_entity.type
_entity.pdbx_description
1 polymer ?
#
loop_
_entity_poly.entity_id
_entity_poly.type
_entity_poly.pdbx_seq_one_letter_code
_entity_poly.pdbx_strand_id
1 'polypeptide(L)'
;MCETEFAETPFDTLRASFQLLLAEPCPMAVPVEETAGFIAPAREIFLPEIKRLLDAAGTRPAIKRALWGAVVRRAQAGDASWTLAAVGLSWRALAGKVLQACRKSPADAHEIQAEVLTEFLAALREVDVDDPRITDVGGWLAWRAFFASRHARRAEAAAVVDRHELPSHTAVMPLVPEGHPDLVLARAVAAGVIDRDEADWISRTCLDEENARKVAAEYGMGLSTFYHRRRAAGYKLAAAIRDGDLEHV
;
A
#
# COMPACT_ATOMS: atom_id res chain seq x y z
N MET A 1 20.02 -24.17 27.30
CA MET A 1 20.25 -22.90 26.56
C MET A 1 19.86 -23.19 25.14
N CYS A 2 18.67 -22.74 24.73
CA CYS A 2 18.18 -22.86 23.37
C CYS A 2 18.31 -21.45 22.80
N GLU A 3 19.41 -21.16 22.10
CA GLU A 3 19.52 -19.95 21.31
C GLU A 3 18.58 -20.10 20.13
N THR A 4 17.37 -19.59 20.29
CA THR A 4 16.50 -19.26 19.16
C THR A 4 17.18 -18.09 18.45
N GLU A 5 18.05 -18.39 17.50
CA GLU A 5 18.54 -17.42 16.53
C GLU A 5 17.31 -16.88 15.79
N PHE A 6 16.84 -15.69 16.16
CA PHE A 6 15.77 -15.03 15.43
C PHE A 6 16.32 -14.74 14.03
N ALA A 7 15.93 -15.54 13.04
CA ALA A 7 16.31 -15.32 11.65
C ALA A 7 16.00 -13.87 11.27
N GLU A 8 17.00 -13.17 10.74
CA GLU A 8 16.86 -11.77 10.34
C GLU A 8 15.70 -11.64 9.33
N THR A 9 14.76 -10.75 9.61
CA THR A 9 13.58 -10.61 8.76
C THR A 9 13.90 -9.77 7.51
N PRO A 10 13.17 -9.90 6.39
CA PRO A 10 13.43 -9.11 5.19
C PRO A 10 13.44 -7.60 5.45
N PHE A 11 12.61 -7.12 6.40
CA PHE A 11 12.59 -5.72 6.81
C PHE A 11 13.81 -5.32 7.65
N ASP A 12 14.39 -6.23 8.43
CA ASP A 12 15.64 -5.98 9.14
C ASP A 12 16.80 -5.82 8.16
N THR A 13 16.94 -6.73 7.20
CA THR A 13 17.93 -6.63 6.12
C THR A 13 17.74 -5.35 5.30
N LEU A 14 16.50 -5.01 4.94
CA LEU A 14 16.17 -3.75 4.26
C LEU A 14 16.63 -2.54 5.08
N ARG A 15 16.30 -2.52 6.38
CA ARG A 15 16.63 -1.40 7.26
C ARG A 15 18.14 -1.25 7.41
N ALA A 16 18.86 -2.35 7.65
CA ALA A 16 20.31 -2.36 7.72
C ALA A 16 20.94 -1.86 6.42
N SER A 17 20.49 -2.38 5.27
CA SER A 17 21.00 -1.97 3.95
C SER A 17 20.71 -0.50 3.65
N PHE A 18 19.51 0.00 3.98
CA PHE A 18 19.17 1.40 3.80
C PHE A 18 19.99 2.33 4.71
N GLN A 19 20.32 1.91 5.93
CA GLN A 19 21.24 2.67 6.79
C GLN A 19 22.64 2.79 6.17
N LEU A 20 23.14 1.75 5.50
CA LEU A 20 24.42 1.83 4.79
C LEU A 20 24.38 2.85 3.64
N LEU A 21 23.26 2.97 2.93
CA LEU A 21 23.09 4.00 1.89
C LEU A 21 23.05 5.43 2.45
N LEU A 22 22.62 5.59 3.71
CA LEU A 22 22.55 6.89 4.38
C LEU A 22 23.86 7.30 5.05
N ALA A 23 24.77 6.35 5.29
CA ALA A 23 26.02 6.58 6.01
C ALA A 23 26.98 7.48 5.22
N GLU A 24 27.84 8.21 5.94
CA GLU A 24 28.90 9.02 5.33
C GLU A 24 30.12 8.17 4.95
N PRO A 25 30.79 8.48 3.82
CA PRO A 25 30.39 9.44 2.80
C PRO A 25 29.24 8.87 1.94
N CYS A 26 28.12 9.60 1.83
CA CYS A 26 26.95 9.13 1.08
C CYS A 26 27.15 9.41 -0.42
N PRO A 27 27.28 8.40 -1.29
CA PRO A 27 27.55 8.59 -2.72
C PRO A 27 26.27 8.87 -3.51
N MET A 28 25.09 8.76 -2.89
CA MET A 28 23.81 8.81 -3.58
C MET A 28 23.26 10.23 -3.60
N ALA A 29 23.21 10.83 -4.78
CA ALA A 29 22.63 12.15 -4.97
C ALA A 29 21.79 12.28 -6.25
N VAL A 30 20.85 13.23 -6.20
CA VAL A 30 20.04 13.68 -7.33
C VAL A 30 20.49 15.10 -7.72
N PRO A 31 20.86 15.36 -8.99
CA PRO A 31 21.02 16.71 -9.51
C PRO A 31 19.71 17.48 -9.39
N VAL A 32 19.75 18.71 -8.86
CA VAL A 32 18.54 19.49 -8.61
C VAL A 32 17.75 19.83 -9.88
N GLU A 33 18.38 19.79 -11.04
CA GLU A 33 17.76 19.98 -12.35
C GLU A 33 16.62 18.99 -12.58
N GLU A 34 16.74 17.78 -12.02
CA GLU A 34 15.71 16.74 -12.09
C GLU A 34 14.51 16.99 -11.17
N THR A 35 14.59 18.04 -10.35
CA THR A 35 13.49 18.50 -9.50
C THR A 35 12.61 19.55 -10.17
N ALA A 36 12.77 19.76 -11.50
CA ALA A 36 11.97 20.67 -12.31
C ALA A 36 11.90 22.10 -11.74
N GLY A 37 12.99 22.57 -11.09
CA GLY A 37 13.09 23.90 -10.50
C GLY A 37 12.36 24.11 -9.18
N PHE A 38 11.80 23.05 -8.56
CA PHE A 38 11.14 23.16 -7.26
C PHE A 38 12.12 23.36 -6.10
N ILE A 39 13.40 23.02 -6.30
CA ILE A 39 14.49 23.20 -5.34
C ILE A 39 15.56 24.09 -5.98
N ALA A 40 16.13 25.00 -5.20
CA ALA A 40 17.20 25.91 -5.60
C ALA A 40 18.16 26.15 -4.41
N PRO A 41 19.44 26.53 -4.64
CA PRO A 41 20.12 26.74 -5.93
C PRO A 41 20.56 25.43 -6.63
N ALA A 42 21.20 25.54 -7.79
CA ALA A 42 21.84 24.45 -8.54
C ALA A 42 22.86 23.69 -7.67
N ARG A 43 22.56 22.43 -7.30
CA ARG A 43 23.42 21.56 -6.50
C ARG A 43 22.95 20.10 -6.54
N GLU A 44 23.76 19.20 -6.00
CA GLU A 44 23.35 17.84 -5.70
C GLU A 44 22.53 17.77 -4.40
N ILE A 45 21.52 16.90 -4.39
CA ILE A 45 20.67 16.59 -3.23
C ILE A 45 20.94 15.15 -2.82
N PHE A 46 21.66 14.98 -1.72
CA PHE A 46 22.05 13.67 -1.20
C PHE A 46 20.88 12.92 -0.57
N LEU A 47 20.93 11.59 -0.59
CA LEU A 47 19.87 10.72 -0.07
C LEU A 47 19.42 11.04 1.38
N PRO A 48 20.31 11.35 2.35
CA PRO A 48 19.89 11.78 3.69
C PRO A 48 19.05 13.04 3.68
N GLU A 49 19.36 13.99 2.78
CA GLU A 49 18.57 15.20 2.61
C GLU A 49 17.22 14.89 1.95
N ILE A 50 17.20 14.05 0.91
CA ILE A 50 15.95 13.58 0.27
C ILE A 50 15.03 12.99 1.34
N LYS A 51 15.55 12.09 2.18
CA LYS A 51 14.81 11.49 3.28
C LYS A 51 14.24 12.55 4.22
N ARG A 52 15.07 13.49 4.68
CA ARG A 52 14.65 14.59 5.57
C ARG A 52 13.53 15.44 4.96
N LEU A 53 13.64 15.76 3.66
CA LEU A 53 12.65 16.55 2.94
C LEU A 53 11.32 15.79 2.77
N LEU A 54 11.36 14.49 2.44
CA LEU A 54 10.17 13.66 2.34
C LEU A 54 9.48 13.48 3.71
N ASP A 55 10.27 13.37 4.78
CA ASP A 55 9.78 13.18 6.14
C ASP A 55 9.16 14.44 6.77
N ALA A 56 9.64 15.62 6.39
CA ALA A 56 9.19 16.88 6.96
C ALA A 56 7.73 17.21 6.57
N ALA A 57 6.92 17.56 7.56
CA ALA A 57 5.50 17.91 7.37
C ALA A 57 5.33 19.21 6.57
N GLY A 58 6.26 20.16 6.70
CA GLY A 58 6.23 21.45 6.00
C GLY A 58 6.73 21.41 4.55
N THR A 59 7.26 20.28 4.07
CA THR A 59 7.72 20.18 2.69
C THR A 59 6.54 20.19 1.73
N ARG A 60 6.57 21.13 0.79
CA ARG A 60 5.51 21.30 -0.21
C ARG A 60 5.28 20.00 -1.01
N PRO A 61 4.03 19.63 -1.32
CA PRO A 61 3.73 18.40 -2.07
C PRO A 61 4.45 18.32 -3.42
N ALA A 62 4.59 19.44 -4.14
CA ALA A 62 5.32 19.50 -5.39
C ALA A 62 6.81 19.13 -5.25
N ILE A 63 7.45 19.53 -4.15
CA ILE A 63 8.83 19.15 -3.83
C ILE A 63 8.91 17.64 -3.57
N LYS A 64 7.98 17.10 -2.76
CA LYS A 64 7.95 15.65 -2.50
C LYS A 64 7.74 14.84 -3.78
N ARG A 65 6.83 15.29 -4.66
CA ARG A 65 6.57 14.66 -5.96
C ARG A 65 7.80 14.70 -6.87
N ALA A 66 8.49 15.83 -6.93
CA ALA A 66 9.70 15.97 -7.72
C ALA A 66 10.83 15.04 -7.23
N LEU A 67 11.05 14.97 -5.90
CA LEU A 67 12.02 14.06 -5.29
C LEU A 67 11.67 12.60 -5.57
N TRP A 68 10.40 12.20 -5.38
CA TRP A 68 9.95 10.85 -5.70
C TRP A 68 10.11 10.53 -7.18
N GLY A 69 9.80 11.46 -8.08
CA GLY A 69 10.02 11.29 -9.51
C GLY A 69 11.48 11.00 -9.85
N ALA A 70 12.42 11.75 -9.28
CA ALA A 70 13.85 11.52 -9.50
C ALA A 70 14.35 10.19 -8.92
N VAL A 71 13.86 9.79 -7.74
CA VAL A 71 14.18 8.50 -7.11
C VAL A 71 13.66 7.32 -7.94
N VAL A 72 12.39 7.36 -8.32
CA VAL A 72 11.74 6.27 -9.07
C VAL A 72 12.36 6.11 -10.45
N ARG A 73 12.60 7.21 -11.18
CA ARG A 73 13.24 7.13 -12.51
C ARG A 73 14.60 6.45 -12.46
N ARG A 74 15.40 6.71 -11.42
CA ARG A 74 16.69 6.04 -11.22
C ARG A 74 16.56 4.56 -10.88
N ALA A 75 15.60 4.22 -10.01
CA ALA A 75 15.29 2.83 -9.71
C ALA A 75 14.86 2.07 -10.99
N GLN A 76 13.97 2.67 -11.79
CA GLN A 76 13.50 2.11 -13.06
C GLN A 76 14.59 2.04 -14.13
N ALA A 77 15.61 2.91 -14.08
CA ALA A 77 16.79 2.84 -14.93
C ALA A 77 17.74 1.68 -14.58
N GLY A 78 17.44 0.89 -13.55
CA GLY A 78 18.20 -0.32 -13.18
C GLY A 78 19.26 -0.09 -12.10
N ASP A 79 19.31 1.08 -11.45
CA ASP A 79 20.21 1.29 -10.32
C ASP A 79 19.64 0.61 -9.07
N ALA A 80 20.33 -0.47 -8.64
CA ALA A 80 19.95 -1.25 -7.47
C ALA A 80 19.99 -0.44 -6.17
N SER A 81 20.89 0.54 -6.05
CA SER A 81 20.98 1.41 -4.87
C SER A 81 19.77 2.33 -4.80
N TRP A 82 19.32 2.89 -5.93
CA TRP A 82 18.10 3.70 -5.99
C TRP A 82 16.82 2.88 -5.81
N THR A 83 16.83 1.62 -6.24
CA THR A 83 15.77 0.67 -5.92
C THR A 83 15.66 0.46 -4.41
N LEU A 84 16.77 0.13 -3.75
CA LEU A 84 16.82 -0.03 -2.29
C LEU A 84 16.44 1.27 -1.55
N ALA A 85 16.91 2.41 -2.04
CA ALA A 85 16.55 3.72 -1.49
C ALA A 85 15.04 4.01 -1.59
N ALA A 86 14.39 3.68 -2.71
CA ALA A 86 12.95 3.87 -2.88
C ALA A 86 12.13 3.06 -1.85
N VAL A 87 12.54 1.81 -1.58
CA VAL A 87 11.92 0.97 -0.54
C VAL A 87 12.15 1.58 0.85
N GLY A 88 13.40 1.95 1.16
CA GLY A 88 13.78 2.53 2.46
C GLY A 88 13.09 3.86 2.76
N LEU A 89 12.94 4.73 1.76
CA LEU A 89 12.20 5.99 1.87
C LEU A 89 10.70 5.78 2.11
N SER A 90 10.14 4.65 1.66
CA SER A 90 8.74 4.25 1.90
C SER A 90 8.51 3.61 3.28
N TRP A 91 9.56 3.41 4.09
CA TRP A 91 9.48 2.69 5.37
C TRP A 91 8.34 3.15 6.28
N ARG A 92 8.16 4.47 6.44
CA ARG A 92 7.09 5.02 7.32
C ARG A 92 5.70 4.62 6.87
N ALA A 93 5.48 4.45 5.56
CA ALA A 93 4.20 4.03 5.00
C ALA A 93 4.03 2.50 5.06
N LEU A 94 5.12 1.74 4.99
CA LEU A 94 5.13 0.27 5.00
C LEU A 94 5.02 -0.33 6.41
N ALA A 95 5.82 0.17 7.36
CA ALA A 95 5.99 -0.46 8.67
C ALA A 95 4.68 -0.63 9.44
N GLY A 96 3.82 0.40 9.43
CA GLY A 96 2.52 0.33 10.10
C GLY A 96 1.57 -0.70 9.48
N LYS A 97 1.60 -0.83 8.15
CA LYS A 97 0.74 -1.78 7.42
C LYS A 97 1.18 -3.22 7.65
N VAL A 98 2.48 -3.48 7.58
CA VAL A 98 3.04 -4.81 7.82
C VAL A 98 2.81 -5.24 9.27
N LEU A 99 3.05 -4.37 10.25
CA LEU A 99 2.75 -4.68 11.65
C LEU A 99 1.28 -5.05 11.85
N GLN A 100 0.37 -4.35 11.17
CA GLN A 100 -1.06 -4.66 11.22
C GLN A 100 -1.38 -6.02 10.57
N ALA A 101 -0.73 -6.38 9.46
CA ALA A 101 -0.90 -7.69 8.83
C ALA A 101 -0.36 -8.83 9.69
N CYS A 102 0.85 -8.70 10.25
CA CYS A 102 1.43 -9.70 11.15
C CYS A 102 0.53 -9.98 12.36
N ARG A 103 -0.15 -8.96 12.89
CA ARG A 103 -1.08 -9.13 14.04
C ARG A 103 -2.38 -9.85 13.69
N LYS A 104 -2.82 -9.79 12.42
CA LYS A 104 -4.12 -10.30 11.96
C LYS A 104 -4.02 -11.63 11.21
N SER A 105 -2.82 -12.18 11.12
CA SER A 105 -2.50 -13.31 10.26
C SER A 105 -1.79 -14.40 11.07
N PRO A 106 -2.12 -15.68 10.84
CA PRO A 106 -1.34 -16.79 11.40
C PRO A 106 -0.02 -17.04 10.64
N ALA A 107 0.16 -16.48 9.43
CA ALA A 107 1.39 -16.62 8.65
C ALA A 107 2.59 -15.92 9.30
N ASP A 108 3.77 -16.43 8.98
CA ASP A 108 5.04 -15.93 9.50
C ASP A 108 5.29 -14.48 9.06
N ALA A 109 5.84 -13.67 9.97
CA ALA A 109 6.23 -12.30 9.69
C ALA A 109 7.28 -12.23 8.56
N HIS A 110 8.15 -13.24 8.44
CA HIS A 110 9.10 -13.32 7.35
C HIS A 110 8.41 -13.40 5.98
N GLU A 111 7.42 -14.27 5.82
CA GLU A 111 6.64 -14.43 4.58
C GLU A 111 5.88 -13.16 4.23
N ILE A 112 5.15 -12.59 5.20
CA ILE A 112 4.39 -11.35 5.00
C ILE A 112 5.31 -10.22 4.54
N GLN A 113 6.49 -10.09 5.14
CA GLN A 113 7.45 -9.06 4.76
C GLN A 113 8.02 -9.31 3.37
N ALA A 114 8.40 -10.55 3.04
CA ALA A 114 8.96 -10.90 1.73
C ALA A 114 7.96 -10.63 0.59
N GLU A 115 6.69 -11.00 0.77
CA GLU A 115 5.64 -10.70 -0.18
C GLU A 115 5.43 -9.19 -0.37
N VAL A 116 5.31 -8.44 0.74
CA VAL A 116 5.10 -6.98 0.66
C VAL A 116 6.28 -6.30 -0.03
N LEU A 117 7.52 -6.75 0.18
CA LEU A 117 8.68 -6.25 -0.57
C LEU A 117 8.59 -6.62 -2.06
N THR A 118 8.22 -7.85 -2.37
CA THR A 118 8.07 -8.32 -3.76
C THR A 118 7.05 -7.47 -4.51
N GLU A 119 5.88 -7.23 -3.91
CA GLU A 119 4.81 -6.41 -4.48
C GLU A 119 5.16 -4.93 -4.54
N PHE A 120 5.96 -4.43 -3.58
CA PHE A 120 6.50 -3.08 -3.67
C PHE A 120 7.43 -2.93 -4.87
N LEU A 121 8.33 -3.90 -5.09
CA LEU A 121 9.25 -3.89 -6.22
C LEU A 121 8.53 -4.05 -7.56
N ALA A 122 7.42 -4.80 -7.60
CA ALA A 122 6.54 -4.84 -8.77
C ALA A 122 5.90 -3.46 -9.03
N ALA A 123 5.27 -2.86 -8.01
CA ALA A 123 4.65 -1.54 -8.14
C ALA A 123 5.66 -0.43 -8.51
N LEU A 124 6.89 -0.49 -7.98
CA LEU A 124 7.96 0.47 -8.29
C LEU A 124 8.37 0.42 -9.76
N ARG A 125 8.38 -0.76 -10.38
CA ARG A 125 8.71 -0.92 -11.80
C ARG A 125 7.65 -0.35 -12.73
N GLU A 126 6.39 -0.35 -12.29
CA GLU A 126 5.24 0.01 -13.13
C GLU A 126 4.71 1.42 -12.90
N VAL A 127 5.05 2.04 -11.76
CA VAL A 127 4.47 3.35 -11.41
C VAL A 127 4.84 4.41 -12.44
N ASP A 128 3.82 5.09 -12.96
CA ASP A 128 3.96 6.32 -13.72
C ASP A 128 3.97 7.51 -12.74
N VAL A 129 5.17 8.03 -12.47
CA VAL A 129 5.34 9.18 -11.56
C VAL A 129 4.78 10.49 -12.10
N ASP A 130 4.48 10.54 -13.40
CA ASP A 130 3.89 11.71 -14.03
C ASP A 130 2.36 11.66 -14.00
N ASP A 131 1.73 10.52 -13.66
CA ASP A 131 0.28 10.41 -13.52
C ASP A 131 -0.26 11.42 -12.49
N PRO A 132 -1.04 12.44 -12.91
CA PRO A 132 -1.54 13.49 -12.02
C PRO A 132 -2.48 12.96 -10.92
N ARG A 133 -2.96 11.73 -11.04
CA ARG A 133 -3.78 11.06 -10.00
C ARG A 133 -2.94 10.60 -8.82
N ILE A 134 -1.64 10.43 -8.98
CA ILE A 134 -0.71 10.02 -7.93
C ILE A 134 -0.13 11.27 -7.26
N THR A 135 -0.77 11.68 -6.17
CA THR A 135 -0.38 12.87 -5.38
C THR A 135 0.66 12.57 -4.32
N ASP A 136 0.73 11.32 -3.85
CA ASP A 136 1.71 10.81 -2.88
C ASP A 136 2.26 9.47 -3.40
N VAL A 137 3.41 9.53 -4.08
CA VAL A 137 4.03 8.37 -4.74
C VAL A 137 4.43 7.31 -3.71
N GLY A 138 5.10 7.72 -2.62
CA GLY A 138 5.52 6.79 -1.56
C GLY A 138 4.34 6.11 -0.86
N GLY A 139 3.30 6.88 -0.54
CA GLY A 139 2.06 6.34 0.02
C GLY A 139 1.33 5.40 -0.94
N TRP A 140 1.29 5.74 -2.23
CA TRP A 140 0.67 4.91 -3.28
C TRP A 140 1.41 3.59 -3.46
N LEU A 141 2.75 3.60 -3.53
CA LEU A 141 3.58 2.40 -3.64
C LEU A 141 3.38 1.47 -2.44
N ALA A 142 3.44 2.01 -1.22
CA ALA A 142 3.20 1.23 0.00
C ALA A 142 1.77 0.69 0.09
N TRP A 143 0.79 1.42 -0.43
CA TRP A 143 -0.59 0.97 -0.52
C TRP A 143 -0.74 -0.18 -1.52
N ARG A 144 -0.23 -0.03 -2.76
CA ARG A 144 -0.25 -1.09 -3.79
C ARG A 144 0.41 -2.37 -3.30
N ALA A 145 1.61 -2.26 -2.73
CA ALA A 145 2.37 -3.39 -2.20
C ALA A 145 1.57 -4.19 -1.16
N PHE A 146 0.97 -3.49 -0.21
CA PHE A 146 0.20 -4.13 0.85
C PHE A 146 -1.10 -4.79 0.36
N PHE A 147 -1.82 -4.13 -0.55
CA PHE A 147 -3.07 -4.67 -1.07
C PHE A 147 -2.85 -5.86 -1.98
N ALA A 148 -1.83 -5.83 -2.84
CA ALA A 148 -1.48 -6.94 -3.72
C ALA A 148 -1.06 -8.19 -2.92
N SER A 149 -0.19 -8.04 -1.91
CA SER A 149 0.19 -9.16 -1.03
C SER A 149 -1.04 -9.74 -0.33
N ARG A 150 -1.92 -8.90 0.21
CA ARG A 150 -3.16 -9.38 0.84
C ARG A 150 -4.07 -10.14 -0.13
N HIS A 151 -4.15 -9.69 -1.39
CA HIS A 151 -4.96 -10.36 -2.41
C HIS A 151 -4.38 -11.73 -2.77
N ALA A 152 -3.07 -11.81 -3.02
CA ALA A 152 -2.37 -13.06 -3.31
C ALA A 152 -2.59 -14.09 -2.20
N ARG A 153 -2.40 -13.69 -0.93
CA ARG A 153 -2.62 -14.57 0.23
C ARG A 153 -4.06 -15.06 0.37
N ARG A 154 -5.05 -14.23 0.01
CA ARG A 154 -6.46 -14.63 0.01
C ARG A 154 -6.76 -15.63 -1.09
N ALA A 155 -6.22 -15.41 -2.29
CA ALA A 155 -6.38 -16.33 -3.42
C ALA A 155 -5.76 -17.70 -3.10
N GLU A 156 -4.57 -17.72 -2.48
CA GLU A 156 -3.93 -18.96 -2.03
C GLU A 156 -4.75 -19.68 -0.95
N ALA A 157 -5.23 -18.96 0.07
CA ALA A 157 -6.07 -19.55 1.11
C ALA A 157 -7.37 -20.14 0.53
N ALA A 158 -8.01 -19.45 -0.41
CA ALA A 158 -9.21 -19.95 -1.09
C ALA A 158 -8.91 -21.22 -1.92
N ALA A 159 -7.77 -21.26 -2.63
CA ALA A 159 -7.36 -22.42 -3.42
C ALA A 159 -6.99 -23.65 -2.56
N VAL A 160 -6.55 -23.45 -1.32
CA VAL A 160 -6.27 -24.54 -0.37
C VAL A 160 -7.57 -25.12 0.20
N VAL A 161 -8.57 -24.28 0.47
CA VAL A 161 -9.91 -24.72 0.92
C VAL A 161 -10.61 -25.52 -0.18
N ASP A 162 -10.57 -25.06 -1.43
CA ASP A 162 -11.15 -25.76 -2.59
C ASP A 162 -10.53 -27.16 -2.81
N ARG A 163 -9.28 -27.36 -2.38
CA ARG A 163 -8.58 -28.66 -2.51
C ARG A 163 -8.92 -29.66 -1.40
N HIS A 164 -9.59 -29.25 -0.31
CA HIS A 164 -9.80 -30.08 0.89
C HIS A 164 -11.26 -30.56 1.14
N GLU A 165 -12.22 -30.37 0.22
CA GLU A 165 -13.53 -31.02 0.30
C GLU A 165 -13.55 -32.27 -0.60
N LEU A 166 -13.60 -33.52 -0.10
CA LEU A 166 -14.71 -34.26 0.55
C LEU A 166 -14.16 -35.56 1.22
N PRO A 167 -14.75 -36.14 2.30
CA PRO A 167 -16.18 -36.49 2.37
C PRO A 167 -16.95 -36.26 3.70
N SER A 168 -18.23 -35.90 3.51
CA SER A 168 -19.49 -36.33 4.14
C SER A 168 -19.66 -36.56 5.66
N HIS A 169 -20.76 -35.97 6.16
CA HIS A 169 -21.56 -36.30 7.36
C HIS A 169 -21.17 -35.64 8.70
N THR A 170 -21.62 -34.41 8.91
CA THR A 170 -22.65 -34.01 9.91
C THR A 170 -22.87 -32.52 9.70
N ALA A 171 -24.10 -32.11 9.38
CA ALA A 171 -24.44 -30.70 9.18
C ALA A 171 -24.36 -29.96 10.52
N VAL A 172 -23.16 -29.49 10.87
CA VAL A 172 -22.99 -28.30 11.71
C VAL A 172 -22.92 -27.15 10.72
N MET A 173 -23.99 -26.35 10.70
CA MET A 173 -24.06 -25.11 9.94
C MET A 173 -22.79 -24.29 10.24
N PRO A 174 -21.92 -23.98 9.26
CA PRO A 174 -20.72 -23.21 9.54
C PRO A 174 -21.17 -21.82 10.00
N LEU A 175 -20.76 -21.45 11.21
CA LEU A 175 -20.82 -20.07 11.65
C LEU A 175 -20.03 -19.25 10.60
N VAL A 176 -20.73 -18.35 9.91
CA VAL A 176 -20.20 -17.55 8.79
C VAL A 176 -18.83 -16.97 9.16
N PRO A 177 -17.77 -17.18 8.37
CA PRO A 177 -16.47 -16.63 8.69
C PRO A 177 -16.52 -15.10 8.52
N GLU A 178 -16.39 -14.39 9.63
CA GLU A 178 -16.15 -12.96 9.70
C GLU A 178 -14.91 -12.61 8.84
N GLY A 179 -15.10 -12.06 7.63
CA GLY A 179 -13.95 -11.66 6.81
C GLY A 179 -14.15 -11.33 5.33
N HIS A 180 -15.32 -11.60 4.74
CA HIS A 180 -15.57 -11.24 3.34
C HIS A 180 -15.76 -9.72 3.21
N PRO A 181 -14.99 -9.01 2.35
CA PRO A 181 -15.09 -7.56 2.21
C PRO A 181 -16.49 -7.10 1.79
N ASP A 182 -17.22 -7.87 0.97
CA ASP A 182 -18.61 -7.55 0.62
C ASP A 182 -19.58 -7.68 1.80
N LEU A 183 -19.30 -8.53 2.79
CA LEU A 183 -20.11 -8.60 4.02
C LEU A 183 -19.90 -7.36 4.89
N VAL A 184 -18.68 -6.79 4.89
CA VAL A 184 -18.39 -5.51 5.57
C VAL A 184 -19.12 -4.35 4.88
N LEU A 185 -19.14 -4.34 3.54
CA LEU A 185 -19.91 -3.35 2.78
C LEU A 185 -21.41 -3.51 3.03
N ALA A 186 -21.93 -4.73 3.04
CA ALA A 186 -23.34 -5.01 3.34
C ALA A 186 -23.73 -4.54 4.74
N ARG A 187 -22.89 -4.79 5.75
CA ARG A 187 -23.10 -4.29 7.13
C ARG A 187 -23.03 -2.78 7.20
N ALA A 188 -22.07 -2.15 6.52
CA ALA A 188 -21.96 -0.69 6.51
C ALA A 188 -23.16 0.00 5.84
N VAL A 189 -23.75 -0.63 4.83
CA VAL A 189 -25.03 -0.19 4.22
C VAL A 189 -26.19 -0.40 5.19
N ALA A 190 -26.27 -1.55 5.85
CA ALA A 190 -27.31 -1.83 6.84
C ALA A 190 -27.24 -0.88 8.05
N ALA A 191 -26.03 -0.47 8.45
CA ALA A 191 -25.76 0.51 9.50
C ALA A 191 -25.98 1.97 9.05
N GLY A 192 -26.22 2.23 7.76
CA GLY A 192 -26.36 3.58 7.20
C GLY A 192 -25.06 4.40 7.18
N VAL A 193 -23.89 3.78 7.37
CA VAL A 193 -22.57 4.43 7.34
C VAL A 193 -22.21 4.88 5.92
N ILE A 194 -22.54 4.03 4.93
CA ILE A 194 -22.42 4.33 3.50
C ILE A 194 -23.73 3.94 2.82
N ASP A 195 -24.03 4.57 1.67
CA ASP A 195 -25.17 4.17 0.86
C ASP A 195 -24.84 2.99 -0.08
N ARG A 196 -25.87 2.45 -0.75
CA ARG A 196 -25.73 1.28 -1.61
C ARG A 196 -24.86 1.57 -2.84
N ASP A 197 -24.91 2.80 -3.37
CA ASP A 197 -24.12 3.18 -4.53
C ASP A 197 -22.64 3.39 -4.14
N GLU A 198 -22.39 4.00 -2.99
CA GLU A 198 -21.06 4.13 -2.37
C GLU A 198 -20.43 2.75 -2.13
N ALA A 199 -21.21 1.78 -1.64
CA ALA A 199 -20.78 0.40 -1.46
C ALA A 199 -20.47 -0.28 -2.81
N ASP A 200 -21.32 -0.10 -3.82
CA ASP A 200 -21.11 -0.66 -5.16
C ASP A 200 -19.85 -0.09 -5.82
N TRP A 201 -19.61 1.22 -5.72
CA TRP A 201 -18.40 1.84 -6.26
C TRP A 201 -17.14 1.27 -5.60
N ILE A 202 -17.17 1.08 -4.29
CA ILE A 202 -16.05 0.49 -3.55
C ILE A 202 -15.86 -0.96 -3.94
N SER A 203 -16.93 -1.76 -4.02
CA SER A 203 -16.85 -3.17 -4.43
C SER A 203 -16.22 -3.28 -5.82
N ARG A 204 -16.83 -2.64 -6.82
CA ARG A 204 -16.40 -2.75 -8.21
C ARG A 204 -15.01 -2.20 -8.48
N THR A 205 -14.63 -1.08 -7.87
CA THR A 205 -13.35 -0.40 -8.19
C THR A 205 -12.20 -0.69 -7.22
N CYS A 206 -12.46 -1.29 -6.06
CA CYS A 206 -11.43 -1.65 -5.08
C CYS A 206 -11.33 -3.16 -4.82
N LEU A 207 -12.40 -3.93 -5.06
CA LEU A 207 -12.42 -5.38 -4.88
C LEU A 207 -12.34 -6.10 -6.24
N ASP A 208 -13.11 -5.63 -7.23
CA ASP A 208 -13.16 -6.25 -8.57
C ASP A 208 -12.23 -5.57 -9.60
N GLU A 209 -11.50 -4.54 -9.18
CA GLU A 209 -10.56 -3.76 -10.01
C GLU A 209 -11.16 -3.20 -11.32
N GLU A 210 -12.48 -2.99 -11.38
CA GLU A 210 -13.13 -2.39 -12.55
C GLU A 210 -12.63 -0.96 -12.81
N ASN A 211 -12.61 -0.61 -14.10
CA ASN A 211 -12.19 0.70 -14.53
C ASN A 211 -13.09 1.80 -13.96
N ALA A 212 -12.55 2.63 -13.07
CA ALA A 212 -13.29 3.70 -12.40
C ALA A 212 -13.97 4.70 -13.38
N ARG A 213 -13.44 4.89 -14.59
CA ARG A 213 -14.09 5.75 -15.61
C ARG A 213 -15.37 5.11 -16.14
N LYS A 214 -15.37 3.79 -16.34
CA LYS A 214 -16.55 3.03 -16.76
C LYS A 214 -17.62 3.07 -15.68
N VAL A 215 -17.24 2.75 -14.44
CA VAL A 215 -18.16 2.80 -13.28
C VAL A 215 -18.70 4.21 -13.08
N ALA A 216 -17.86 5.25 -13.08
CA ALA A 216 -18.33 6.64 -12.93
C ALA A 216 -19.34 7.04 -14.01
N ALA A 217 -19.12 6.62 -15.27
CA ALA A 217 -20.01 6.91 -16.38
C ALA A 217 -21.38 6.23 -16.23
N GLU A 218 -21.42 4.99 -15.73
CA GLU A 218 -22.67 4.26 -15.44
C GLU A 218 -23.54 4.99 -14.40
N TYR A 219 -22.90 5.70 -13.46
CA TYR A 219 -23.58 6.53 -12.45
C TYR A 219 -23.74 8.00 -12.85
N GLY A 220 -23.47 8.36 -14.12
CA GLY A 220 -23.62 9.73 -14.63
C GLY A 220 -22.68 10.76 -13.97
N MET A 221 -21.56 10.31 -13.40
CA MET A 221 -20.61 11.15 -12.67
C MET A 221 -19.34 11.42 -13.48
N GLY A 222 -18.81 12.63 -13.34
CA GLY A 222 -17.44 12.93 -13.75
C GLY A 222 -16.42 12.18 -12.89
N LEU A 223 -15.31 11.73 -13.50
CA LEU A 223 -14.30 10.90 -12.84
C LEU A 223 -13.72 11.54 -11.57
N SER A 224 -13.52 12.87 -11.55
CA SER A 224 -13.04 13.61 -10.38
C SER A 224 -14.06 13.55 -9.22
N THR A 225 -15.34 13.77 -9.52
CA THR A 225 -16.44 13.69 -8.56
C THR A 225 -16.59 12.28 -7.99
N PHE A 226 -16.48 11.26 -8.86
CA PHE A 226 -16.50 9.86 -8.48
C PHE A 226 -15.38 9.53 -7.49
N TYR A 227 -14.12 9.92 -7.78
CA TYR A 227 -13.01 9.69 -6.86
C TYR A 227 -13.18 10.41 -5.52
N HIS A 228 -13.65 11.67 -5.53
CA HIS A 228 -13.89 12.42 -4.30
C HIS A 228 -14.94 11.73 -3.43
N ARG A 229 -16.07 11.32 -4.00
CA ARG A 229 -17.15 10.66 -3.28
C ARG A 229 -16.75 9.27 -2.79
N ARG A 230 -16.13 8.45 -3.65
CA ARG A 230 -15.62 7.13 -3.27
C ARG A 230 -14.61 7.22 -2.13
N ARG A 231 -13.74 8.25 -2.14
CA ARG A 231 -12.78 8.48 -1.05
C ARG A 231 -13.47 8.89 0.25
N ALA A 232 -14.49 9.75 0.19
CA ALA A 232 -15.30 10.12 1.35
C ALA A 232 -16.00 8.90 1.95
N ALA A 233 -16.64 8.07 1.12
CA ALA A 233 -17.24 6.80 1.54
C ALA A 233 -16.22 5.86 2.19
N GLY A 234 -15.02 5.74 1.60
CA GLY A 234 -13.92 4.98 2.19
C GLY A 234 -13.48 5.48 3.56
N TYR A 235 -13.52 6.79 3.82
CA TYR A 235 -13.24 7.36 5.14
C TYR A 235 -14.34 7.06 6.16
N LYS A 236 -15.62 7.15 5.76
CA LYS A 236 -16.75 6.77 6.63
C LYS A 236 -16.63 5.31 7.04
N LEU A 237 -16.38 4.42 6.07
CA LEU A 237 -16.21 2.99 6.30
C LEU A 237 -15.03 2.69 7.23
N ALA A 238 -13.89 3.36 7.03
CA ALA A 238 -12.71 3.19 7.88
C ALA A 238 -12.88 3.72 9.31
N ALA A 239 -13.76 4.71 9.52
CA ALA A 239 -14.12 5.20 10.85
C ALA A 239 -15.04 4.18 11.56
N ALA A 240 -16.11 3.73 10.91
CA ALA A 240 -17.04 2.75 11.47
C ALA A 240 -16.37 1.40 11.83
N ILE A 241 -15.41 0.94 11.02
CA ILE A 241 -14.61 -0.27 11.34
C ILE A 241 -13.74 -0.05 12.59
N ARG A 242 -13.23 1.16 12.81
CA ARG A 242 -12.37 1.47 13.95
C ARG A 242 -13.17 1.61 15.24
N ASP A 243 -14.36 2.17 15.13
CA ASP A 243 -15.21 2.51 16.26
C ASP A 243 -16.07 1.30 16.71
N GLY A 244 -16.06 0.20 15.94
CA GLY A 244 -16.77 -1.04 16.26
C GLY A 244 -18.22 -1.05 15.79
N ASP A 245 -18.66 -0.03 15.06
CA ASP A 245 -20.05 0.19 14.65
C ASP A 245 -20.61 -0.91 13.73
N LEU A 246 -19.76 -1.78 13.19
CA LEU A 246 -20.12 -2.87 12.27
C LEU A 246 -20.14 -4.26 12.93
N GLU A 247 -19.89 -4.35 14.24
CA GLU A 247 -19.86 -5.62 14.99
C GLU A 247 -21.24 -6.08 15.48
N HIS A 248 -22.27 -5.21 15.42
CA HIS A 248 -23.59 -5.45 16.00
C HIS A 248 -24.77 -5.24 15.04
N VAL A 249 -24.51 -5.25 13.73
CA VAL A 249 -25.50 -4.99 12.66
C VAL A 249 -26.01 -6.29 12.05
#